data_AF-A0AAQ3N213-F1
#
_entry.id   AF-A0AAQ3N213-F1
#
_cell.length_a   1.000
_cell.length_b   1.000
_cell.length_c   1.000
_cell.angle_alpha   90.00
_cell.angle_beta   90.00
_cell.angle_gamma   90.00
#
_symmetry.space_group_name_H-M   'P 1'
#
loop_
_entity.id
_entity.type
_entity.pdbx_description
1 polymer ?
#
loop_
_entity_poly.entity_id
_entity_poly.type
_entity_poly.pdbx_seq_one_letter_code
_entity_poly.pdbx_strand_id
1 'polypeptide(L)'
;MGTAFVEIYVPGQKFVNGVPFPAVLSPSASAISLTDSVKANQLFLQSLLLQSGAVLFRGFPLSTASHFNDVVEAFGYDELPYVGGAAPRTNVVGRVFTANESPPDQKIPFHHEMAQVPEFPSKLFFFCEVEPGSGGETPIVLSHVVYERMKEKYPEFVERLEKHGLLYIRVLGEDDNPSSPIGRGWKSTFLTTDKAIAQQRLLFVFFF
;
A
#
# COMPACT_ATOMS: atom_id res chain seq x y z
N MET A 1 22.68 -24.49 6.91
CA MET A 1 22.35 -23.76 5.66
C MET A 1 22.16 -22.30 6.06
N GLY A 2 22.91 -21.38 5.44
CA GLY A 2 22.82 -19.95 5.78
C GLY A 2 21.45 -19.38 5.40
N THR A 3 20.98 -18.38 6.13
CA THR A 3 19.75 -17.66 5.80
C THR A 3 19.94 -16.92 4.47
N ALA A 4 18.95 -16.93 3.58
CA ALA A 4 19.01 -16.18 2.30
C ALA A 4 19.02 -14.65 2.50
N PHE A 5 18.66 -14.21 3.69
CA PHE A 5 18.56 -12.82 4.08
C PHE A 5 19.53 -12.47 5.22
N VAL A 6 20.02 -11.24 5.19
CA VAL A 6 20.69 -10.57 6.30
C VAL A 6 19.85 -9.36 6.69
N GLU A 7 19.52 -9.24 7.97
CA GLU A 7 18.90 -8.03 8.50
C GLU A 7 19.93 -6.90 8.56
N ILE A 8 19.58 -5.74 8.02
CA ILE A 8 20.43 -4.55 8.01
C ILE A 8 19.69 -3.35 8.60
N TYR A 9 20.46 -2.33 8.97
CA TYR A 9 19.92 -1.04 9.41
C TYR A 9 20.11 0.02 8.34
N VAL A 10 19.11 0.88 8.19
CA VAL A 10 19.14 1.99 7.22
C VAL A 10 18.88 3.32 7.93
N PRO A 11 19.43 4.44 7.41
CA PRO A 11 19.13 5.76 7.95
C PRO A 11 17.61 6.03 7.98
N GLY A 12 17.13 6.64 9.06
CA GLY A 12 15.71 7.00 9.23
C GLY A 12 14.82 5.88 9.79
N GLN A 13 15.30 4.63 9.83
CA GLN A 13 14.60 3.52 10.47
C GLN A 13 14.32 3.82 11.95
N LYS A 14 13.11 3.47 12.41
CA LYS A 14 12.68 3.66 13.81
C LYS A 14 12.67 2.32 14.53
N PHE A 15 12.57 2.37 15.86
CA PHE A 15 12.30 1.20 16.69
C PHE A 15 11.07 1.48 17.54
N VAL A 16 10.14 0.53 17.58
CA VAL A 16 8.95 0.58 18.43
C VAL A 16 8.96 -0.69 19.27
N ASN A 17 9.04 -0.54 20.59
CA ASN A 17 9.16 -1.66 21.54
C ASN A 17 10.31 -2.63 21.20
N GLY A 18 11.43 -2.09 20.70
CA GLY A 18 12.61 -2.87 20.31
C GLY A 18 12.52 -3.50 18.91
N VAL A 19 11.39 -3.40 18.22
CA VAL A 19 11.21 -3.92 16.85
C VAL A 19 11.53 -2.83 15.82
N PRO A 20 12.38 -3.10 14.81
CA PRO A 20 12.68 -2.14 13.75
C PRO A 20 11.47 -1.87 12.83
N PHE A 21 11.28 -0.61 12.43
CA PHE A 21 10.25 -0.19 11.48
C PHE A 21 10.83 0.71 10.37
N PRO A 22 10.73 0.28 9.09
CA PRO A 22 10.44 -1.11 8.67
C PRO A 22 11.58 -2.06 9.05
N ALA A 23 11.36 -3.37 9.05
CA ALA A 23 12.48 -4.32 8.99
C ALA A 23 13.15 -4.22 7.61
N VAL A 24 14.46 -4.43 7.51
CA VAL A 24 15.17 -4.34 6.22
C VAL A 24 15.99 -5.61 6.00
N LEU A 25 15.73 -6.28 4.88
CA LEU A 25 16.42 -7.49 4.46
C LEU A 25 17.26 -7.23 3.22
N SER A 26 18.52 -7.66 3.28
CA SER A 26 19.45 -7.67 2.15
C SER A 26 19.88 -9.09 1.79
N PRO A 27 20.35 -9.33 0.54
CA PRO A 27 20.82 -10.65 0.15
C PRO A 27 22.02 -11.07 1.00
N SER A 28 22.00 -12.30 1.49
CA SER A 28 23.20 -12.93 2.04
C SER A 28 24.13 -13.39 0.92
N ALA A 29 25.37 -13.76 1.27
CA ALA A 29 26.33 -14.31 0.31
C ALA A 29 25.85 -15.60 -0.38
N SER A 30 24.85 -16.28 0.19
CA SER A 30 24.24 -17.50 -0.37
C SER A 30 22.91 -17.25 -1.07
N ALA A 31 22.46 -15.99 -1.20
CA ALA A 31 21.21 -15.67 -1.89
C ALA A 31 21.34 -15.91 -3.40
N ILE A 32 20.35 -16.58 -3.98
CA ILE A 32 20.28 -16.82 -5.44
C ILE A 32 19.48 -15.68 -6.09
N SER A 33 18.17 -15.69 -5.87
CA SER A 33 17.22 -14.67 -6.33
C SER A 33 16.28 -14.29 -5.20
N LEU A 34 15.65 -13.11 -5.26
CA LEU A 34 14.65 -12.73 -4.26
C LEU A 34 13.44 -13.69 -4.33
N THR A 35 13.00 -14.05 -5.53
CA THR A 35 11.90 -14.98 -5.78
C THR A 35 12.10 -16.32 -5.08
N ASP A 36 13.28 -16.96 -5.25
CA ASP A 36 13.57 -18.24 -4.61
C ASP A 36 13.74 -18.09 -3.09
N SER A 37 14.36 -16.99 -2.67
CA SER A 37 14.54 -16.68 -1.25
C SER A 37 13.19 -16.49 -0.55
N VAL A 38 12.22 -15.82 -1.19
CA VAL A 38 10.85 -15.67 -0.69
C VAL A 38 10.17 -17.04 -0.56
N LYS A 39 10.19 -17.85 -1.61
CA LYS A 39 9.59 -19.21 -1.61
C LYS A 39 10.16 -20.08 -0.50
N ALA A 40 11.47 -20.04 -0.29
CA ALA A 40 12.14 -20.86 0.71
C ALA A 40 11.96 -20.38 2.17
N ASN A 41 11.53 -19.13 2.40
CA ASN A 41 11.51 -18.51 3.73
C ASN A 41 10.14 -17.90 4.10
N GLN A 42 9.04 -18.39 3.53
CA GLN A 42 7.70 -17.82 3.71
C GLN A 42 7.30 -17.62 5.18
N LEU A 43 7.51 -18.64 6.04
CA LEU A 43 7.17 -18.56 7.47
C LEU A 43 7.96 -17.47 8.21
N PHE A 44 9.26 -17.36 7.90
CA PHE A 44 10.12 -16.32 8.47
C PHE A 44 9.63 -14.93 8.05
N LEU A 45 9.38 -14.73 6.74
CA LEU A 45 8.91 -13.45 6.21
C LEU A 45 7.53 -13.07 6.76
N GLN A 46 6.61 -14.03 6.92
CA GLN A 46 5.31 -13.79 7.51
C GLN A 46 5.43 -13.36 8.98
N SER A 47 6.28 -14.02 9.76
CA SER A 47 6.53 -13.65 11.17
C SER A 47 7.15 -12.26 11.27
N LEU A 48 8.17 -11.96 10.45
CA LEU A 48 8.84 -10.67 10.43
C LEU A 48 7.89 -9.54 10.04
N LEU A 49 7.05 -9.75 9.01
CA LEU A 49 6.04 -8.79 8.58
C LEU A 49 4.99 -8.55 9.68
N LEU A 50 4.54 -9.61 10.36
CA LEU A 50 3.58 -9.50 11.46
C LEU A 50 4.14 -8.66 12.62
N GLN A 51 5.42 -8.82 12.95
CA GLN A 51 6.08 -8.08 14.03
C GLN A 51 6.37 -6.63 13.64
N SER A 52 6.90 -6.42 12.43
CA SER A 52 7.44 -5.13 12.01
C SER A 52 6.42 -4.24 11.30
N GLY A 53 5.31 -4.80 10.81
CA GLY A 53 4.29 -4.09 10.03
C GLY A 53 4.70 -3.75 8.58
N ALA A 54 6.00 -3.65 8.30
CA ALA A 54 6.55 -3.47 6.95
C ALA A 54 7.95 -4.08 6.84
N VAL A 55 8.29 -4.59 5.65
CA VAL A 55 9.61 -5.15 5.32
C VAL A 55 10.12 -4.54 4.02
N LEU A 56 11.33 -4.00 4.05
CA LEU A 56 12.04 -3.50 2.87
C LEU A 56 13.07 -4.53 2.40
N PHE A 57 12.96 -4.99 1.16
CA PHE A 57 13.99 -5.79 0.51
C PHE A 57 14.94 -4.87 -0.26
N ARG A 58 16.23 -4.85 0.11
CA ARG A 58 17.23 -3.93 -0.45
C ARG A 58 18.48 -4.67 -0.94
N GLY A 59 18.95 -4.31 -2.13
CA GLY A 59 20.17 -4.89 -2.72
C GLY A 59 19.95 -6.14 -3.56
N PHE A 60 18.69 -6.52 -3.82
CA PHE A 60 18.37 -7.59 -4.77
C PHE A 60 18.37 -7.04 -6.21
N PRO A 61 18.80 -7.83 -7.21
CA PRO A 61 18.92 -7.39 -8.61
C PRO A 61 17.57 -7.40 -9.34
N LEU A 62 16.60 -6.61 -8.85
CA LEU A 62 15.32 -6.37 -9.52
C LEU A 62 15.42 -5.09 -10.35
N SER A 63 15.12 -5.18 -11.65
CA SER A 63 15.30 -4.06 -12.59
C SER A 63 14.09 -3.78 -13.48
N THR A 64 13.04 -4.62 -13.41
CA THR A 64 11.86 -4.50 -14.28
C THR A 64 10.59 -4.83 -13.51
N ALA A 65 9.46 -4.29 -13.97
CA ALA A 65 8.13 -4.67 -13.51
C ALA A 65 7.86 -6.19 -13.59
N SER A 66 8.44 -6.90 -14.56
CA SER A 66 8.32 -8.36 -14.67
C SER A 66 9.03 -9.08 -13.51
N HIS A 67 10.27 -8.66 -13.18
CA HIS A 67 10.97 -9.23 -12.02
C HIS A 67 10.20 -8.97 -10.72
N PHE A 68 9.59 -7.79 -10.61
CA PHE A 68 8.75 -7.47 -9.47
C PHE A 68 7.49 -8.33 -9.41
N ASN A 69 6.81 -8.55 -10.54
CA ASN A 69 5.66 -9.46 -10.61
C ASN A 69 6.02 -10.88 -10.14
N ASP A 70 7.17 -11.41 -10.58
CA ASP A 70 7.63 -12.75 -10.16
C ASP A 70 7.83 -12.84 -8.63
N VAL A 71 8.33 -11.76 -8.02
CA VAL A 71 8.48 -11.69 -6.56
C VAL A 71 7.12 -11.61 -5.87
N VAL A 72 6.18 -10.79 -6.38
CA VAL A 72 4.81 -10.71 -5.85
C VAL A 72 4.12 -12.07 -5.91
N GLU A 73 4.26 -12.80 -7.02
CA GLU A 73 3.71 -14.15 -7.17
C GLU A 73 4.38 -15.16 -6.24
N ALA A 74 5.68 -15.04 -5.98
CA ALA A 74 6.42 -15.91 -5.06
C ALA A 74 5.92 -15.83 -3.60
N PHE A 75 5.32 -14.71 -3.18
CA PHE A 75 4.67 -14.61 -1.88
C PHE A 75 3.40 -15.47 -1.78
N GLY A 76 2.77 -15.82 -2.90
CA GLY A 76 1.59 -16.68 -2.93
C GLY A 76 0.34 -16.06 -2.30
N TYR A 77 0.30 -14.74 -2.13
CA TYR A 77 -0.91 -14.05 -1.68
C TYR A 77 -1.92 -13.91 -2.83
N ASP A 78 -3.20 -13.93 -2.50
CA ASP A 78 -4.27 -13.67 -3.47
C ASP A 78 -4.24 -12.19 -3.91
N GLU A 79 -4.51 -11.96 -5.20
CA GLU A 79 -4.66 -10.61 -5.73
C GLU A 79 -6.01 -10.04 -5.31
N LEU A 80 -6.03 -8.77 -4.90
CA LEU A 80 -7.27 -8.02 -4.72
C LEU A 80 -7.63 -7.35 -6.05
N PRO A 81 -8.80 -7.67 -6.66
CA PRO A 81 -9.27 -6.94 -7.83
C PRO A 81 -9.44 -5.45 -7.51
N TYR A 82 -8.87 -4.57 -8.33
CA TYR A 82 -8.95 -3.12 -8.10
C TYR A 82 -10.32 -2.55 -8.47
N VAL A 83 -11.28 -2.67 -7.54
CA VAL A 83 -12.65 -2.17 -7.67
C VAL A 83 -12.88 -1.05 -6.64
N GLY A 84 -13.44 0.09 -7.07
CA GLY A 84 -13.81 1.18 -6.16
C GLY A 84 -12.66 2.07 -5.67
N GLY A 85 -11.42 1.82 -6.10
CA GLY A 85 -10.27 2.68 -5.78
C GLY A 85 -10.44 4.13 -6.26
N ALA A 86 -9.77 5.08 -5.60
CA ALA A 86 -9.99 6.51 -5.82
C ALA A 86 -9.17 7.10 -6.99
N ALA A 87 -8.05 6.48 -7.34
CA ALA A 87 -7.10 6.96 -8.34
C ALA A 87 -7.07 6.03 -9.56
N PRO A 88 -6.88 6.57 -10.79
CA PRO A 88 -6.56 5.75 -11.97
C PRO A 88 -5.30 4.92 -11.73
N ARG A 89 -5.30 3.71 -12.30
CA ARG A 89 -4.20 2.74 -12.23
C ARG A 89 -4.04 2.16 -13.61
N THR A 90 -2.82 2.15 -14.12
CA THR A 90 -2.49 1.50 -15.38
C THR A 90 -1.84 0.16 -15.08
N ASN A 91 -2.37 -0.93 -15.63
CA ASN A 91 -1.73 -2.25 -15.52
C ASN A 91 -0.46 -2.26 -16.38
N VAL A 92 0.65 -2.68 -15.77
CA VAL A 92 1.95 -2.76 -16.44
C VAL A 92 2.22 -4.21 -16.89
N VAL A 93 2.14 -5.15 -15.95
CA VAL A 93 2.31 -6.59 -16.21
C VAL A 93 1.75 -7.39 -15.04
N GLY A 94 1.00 -8.46 -15.33
CA GLY A 94 0.43 -9.33 -14.30
C GLY A 94 -0.32 -8.54 -13.22
N ARG A 95 0.14 -8.65 -11.98
CA ARG A 95 -0.44 -8.01 -10.78
C ARG A 95 0.18 -6.65 -10.46
N VAL A 96 0.99 -6.09 -11.36
CA VAL A 96 1.73 -4.84 -11.18
C VAL A 96 1.04 -3.70 -11.90
N PHE A 97 0.78 -2.62 -11.16
CA PHE A 97 0.13 -1.41 -11.64
C PHE A 97 0.97 -0.17 -11.27
N THR A 98 0.74 0.96 -11.96
CA THR A 98 1.33 2.25 -11.60
C THR A 98 0.85 2.75 -10.23
N ALA A 99 1.79 3.19 -9.39
CA ALA A 99 1.53 3.55 -7.99
C ALA A 99 1.04 5.00 -7.77
N ASN A 100 1.32 5.92 -8.69
CA ASN A 100 0.80 7.29 -8.62
C ASN A 100 0.72 7.90 -10.01
N GLU A 101 -0.40 8.53 -10.33
CA GLU A 101 -0.60 9.31 -11.56
C GLU A 101 -0.91 10.78 -11.24
N SER A 102 -0.85 11.17 -9.96
CA SER A 102 -0.95 12.58 -9.55
C SER A 102 0.30 13.36 -9.96
N PRO A 103 0.19 14.69 -10.16
CA PRO A 103 1.35 15.52 -10.48
C PRO A 103 2.49 15.38 -9.45
N PRO A 104 3.76 15.35 -9.89
CA PRO A 104 4.91 15.04 -9.03
C PRO A 104 5.20 16.10 -7.96
N ASP A 105 4.68 17.31 -8.12
CA ASP A 105 4.78 18.42 -7.15
C ASP A 105 3.78 18.31 -6.00
N GLN A 106 2.83 17.38 -6.06
CA GLN A 106 1.76 17.23 -5.07
C GLN A 106 2.13 16.23 -3.97
N LYS A 107 1.90 16.62 -2.72
CA LYS A 107 2.07 15.72 -1.58
C LYS A 107 0.85 14.83 -1.41
N ILE A 108 1.06 13.51 -1.40
CA ILE A 108 0.03 12.54 -1.07
C ILE A 108 -0.14 12.48 0.47
N PRO A 109 -1.35 12.68 1.02
CA PRO A 109 -1.60 12.53 2.46
C PRO A 109 -1.45 11.09 2.94
N PHE A 110 -1.12 10.89 4.22
CA PHE A 110 -1.16 9.57 4.83
C PHE A 110 -2.57 8.99 4.81
N HIS A 111 -2.69 7.72 4.45
CA HIS A 111 -3.91 6.95 4.44
C HIS A 111 -3.60 5.46 4.51
N HIS A 112 -4.60 4.64 4.82
CA HIS A 112 -4.58 3.21 4.47
C HIS A 112 -5.10 3.07 3.04
N GLU A 113 -4.48 2.18 2.25
CA GLU A 113 -4.92 1.94 0.88
C GLU A 113 -6.38 1.49 0.89
N MET A 114 -7.22 2.12 0.06
CA MET A 114 -8.63 1.70 -0.09
C MET A 114 -9.44 1.72 1.24
N ALA A 115 -9.10 2.62 2.17
CA ALA A 115 -9.70 2.68 3.52
C ALA A 115 -11.23 2.88 3.59
N GLN A 116 -11.88 3.30 2.50
CA GLN A 116 -13.33 3.55 2.45
C GLN A 116 -14.08 2.54 1.56
N VAL A 117 -13.46 1.42 1.21
CA VAL A 117 -14.17 0.30 0.57
C VAL A 117 -14.25 -0.90 1.51
N PRO A 118 -15.25 -1.80 1.35
CA PRO A 118 -15.48 -2.89 2.31
C PRO A 118 -14.41 -3.96 2.23
N GLU A 119 -13.93 -4.23 1.01
CA GLU A 119 -12.82 -5.13 0.72
C GLU A 119 -11.59 -4.28 0.39
N PHE A 120 -10.70 -4.15 1.38
CA PHE A 120 -9.44 -3.42 1.26
C PHE A 120 -8.24 -4.38 1.31
N PRO A 121 -7.08 -4.02 0.73
CA PRO A 121 -5.95 -4.93 0.67
C PRO A 121 -5.38 -5.19 2.07
N SER A 122 -5.17 -6.46 2.39
CA SER A 122 -4.52 -6.84 3.65
C SER A 122 -3.02 -6.52 3.66
N LYS A 123 -2.40 -6.41 2.46
CA LYS A 123 -0.98 -6.17 2.22
C LYS A 123 -0.82 -5.39 0.92
N LEU A 124 0.24 -4.62 0.81
CA LEU A 124 0.58 -3.87 -0.39
C LEU A 124 2.09 -3.98 -0.64
N PHE A 125 2.49 -4.06 -1.91
CA PHE A 125 3.89 -4.07 -2.32
C PHE A 125 4.19 -2.80 -3.12
N PHE A 126 5.37 -2.23 -2.89
CA PHE A 126 5.93 -1.14 -3.68
C PHE A 126 7.27 -1.57 -4.28
N PHE A 127 7.51 -1.12 -5.51
CA PHE A 127 8.76 -1.35 -6.23
C PHE A 127 9.22 -0.06 -6.91
N CYS A 128 10.51 0.21 -6.77
CA CYS A 128 11.19 1.33 -7.41
C CYS A 128 11.95 0.81 -8.62
N GLU A 129 11.35 0.91 -9.81
CA GLU A 129 12.04 0.58 -11.07
C GLU A 129 13.03 1.67 -11.48
N VAL A 130 12.66 2.93 -11.26
CA VAL A 130 13.49 4.11 -11.56
C VAL A 130 13.60 4.95 -10.30
N GLU A 131 14.84 5.14 -9.82
CA GLU A 131 15.12 5.97 -8.65
C GLU A 131 14.80 7.45 -8.95
N PRO A 132 14.05 8.14 -8.07
CA PRO A 132 13.79 9.57 -8.25
C PRO A 132 15.08 10.37 -8.06
N GLY A 133 15.31 11.38 -8.90
CA GLY A 133 16.49 12.24 -8.78
C GLY A 133 16.52 13.10 -7.51
N SER A 134 15.35 13.40 -6.93
CA SER A 134 15.18 14.07 -5.63
C SER A 134 13.76 13.87 -5.13
N GLY A 135 13.59 13.70 -3.81
CA GLY A 135 12.29 13.44 -3.20
C GLY A 135 11.68 12.12 -3.70
N GLY A 136 10.35 12.07 -3.84
CA GLY A 136 9.66 10.90 -4.38
C GLY A 136 9.67 9.68 -3.46
N GLU A 137 10.08 9.83 -2.20
CA GLU A 137 9.98 8.77 -1.22
C GLU A 137 8.50 8.40 -0.97
N THR A 138 8.26 7.18 -0.49
CA THR A 138 6.97 6.74 0.03
C THR A 138 7.06 6.65 1.55
N PRO A 139 6.77 7.72 2.30
CA PRO A 139 6.78 7.68 3.76
C PRO A 139 5.76 6.66 4.27
N ILE A 140 6.15 5.89 5.28
CA ILE A 140 5.28 4.92 5.95
C ILE A 140 5.23 5.21 7.46
N VAL A 141 4.11 4.87 8.10
CA VAL A 141 3.88 5.09 9.52
C VAL A 141 3.06 3.95 10.12
N LEU A 142 3.35 3.58 11.37
CA LEU A 142 2.58 2.58 12.11
C LEU A 142 1.27 3.19 12.62
N SER A 143 0.15 2.76 12.06
CA SER A 143 -1.17 3.31 12.38
C SER A 143 -1.57 3.12 13.85
N HIS A 144 -1.18 2.00 14.49
CA HIS A 144 -1.48 1.77 15.92
C HIS A 144 -0.76 2.77 16.83
N VAL A 145 0.49 3.14 16.51
CA VAL A 145 1.24 4.16 17.27
C VAL A 145 0.58 5.53 17.13
N VAL A 146 0.02 5.84 15.95
CA VAL A 146 -0.76 7.08 15.76
C VAL A 146 -2.02 7.04 16.62
N TYR A 147 -2.74 5.93 16.64
CA TYR A 147 -3.92 5.75 17.50
C TYR A 147 -3.59 5.94 18.98
N GLU A 148 -2.56 5.26 19.49
CA GLU A 148 -2.12 5.35 20.89
C GLU A 148 -1.77 6.80 21.27
N ARG A 149 -0.99 7.48 20.44
CA ARG A 149 -0.61 8.89 20.68
C ARG A 149 -1.79 9.84 20.58
N MET A 150 -2.73 9.60 19.66
CA MET A 150 -3.95 10.40 19.55
C MET A 150 -4.85 10.21 20.77
N LYS A 151 -4.98 8.97 21.26
CA LYS A 151 -5.77 8.64 22.45
C LYS A 151 -5.17 9.24 23.72
N GLU A 152 -3.85 9.18 23.86
CA GLU A 152 -3.13 9.82 24.96
C GLU A 152 -3.29 11.35 24.93
N LYS A 153 -3.13 11.96 23.76
CA LYS A 153 -3.11 13.42 23.62
C LYS A 153 -4.50 14.07 23.59
N TYR A 154 -5.48 13.41 22.98
CA TYR A 154 -6.82 13.93 22.75
C TYR A 154 -7.91 12.86 23.04
N PRO A 155 -8.02 12.37 24.28
CA PRO A 155 -8.88 11.24 24.62
C PRO A 155 -10.36 11.49 24.28
N GLU A 156 -10.90 12.67 24.59
CA GLU A 156 -12.30 13.01 24.31
C GLU A 156 -12.59 13.07 22.80
N PHE A 157 -11.62 13.52 22.00
CA PHE A 157 -11.76 13.54 20.54
C PHE A 157 -11.80 12.11 19.98
N VAL A 158 -10.91 11.25 20.45
CA VAL A 158 -10.89 9.83 20.05
C VAL A 158 -12.18 9.13 20.49
N GLU A 159 -12.68 9.36 21.70
CA GLU A 159 -13.97 8.82 22.16
C GLU A 159 -15.13 9.25 21.25
N ARG A 160 -15.17 10.52 20.83
CA ARG A 160 -16.17 11.01 19.88
C ARG A 160 -16.06 10.32 18.52
N LEU A 161 -14.84 10.08 18.01
CA LEU A 161 -14.63 9.35 16.77
C LEU A 161 -15.10 7.88 16.89
N GLU A 162 -14.78 7.21 18.00
CA GLU A 162 -15.22 5.83 18.26
C GLU A 162 -16.75 5.73 18.37
N LYS A 163 -17.39 6.73 18.98
CA LYS A 163 -18.85 6.76 19.17
C LYS A 163 -19.63 7.15 17.91
N HIS A 164 -19.11 8.08 17.11
CA HIS A 164 -19.87 8.73 16.04
C HIS A 164 -19.33 8.44 14.63
N GLY A 165 -18.12 7.93 14.50
CA GLY A 165 -17.46 7.74 13.21
C GLY A 165 -17.17 9.06 12.48
N LEU A 166 -17.07 8.97 11.16
CA LEU A 166 -16.77 10.08 10.26
C LEU A 166 -17.72 10.05 9.05
N LEU A 167 -18.11 11.23 8.56
CA LEU A 167 -18.85 11.38 7.30
C LEU A 167 -17.91 11.91 6.22
N TYR A 168 -17.79 11.16 5.13
CA TYR A 168 -17.03 11.58 3.95
C TYR A 168 -17.98 11.98 2.83
N ILE A 169 -17.81 13.20 2.32
CA ILE A 169 -18.56 13.69 1.17
C ILE A 169 -17.60 13.79 0.00
N ARG A 170 -17.88 13.05 -1.07
CA ARG A 170 -17.10 13.08 -2.32
C ARG A 170 -18.01 13.44 -3.48
N VAL A 171 -17.61 14.48 -4.22
CA VAL A 171 -18.30 14.91 -5.45
C VAL A 171 -17.51 14.39 -6.64
N LEU A 172 -18.11 13.48 -7.40
CA LEU A 172 -17.50 12.88 -8.58
C LEU A 172 -18.01 13.58 -9.84
N GLY A 173 -17.09 14.00 -10.71
CA GLY A 173 -17.44 14.45 -12.06
C GLY A 173 -17.95 13.30 -12.92
N GLU A 174 -18.40 13.61 -14.14
CA GLU A 174 -18.84 12.58 -15.08
C GLU A 174 -17.68 11.68 -15.54
N ASP A 175 -16.61 12.31 -16.00
CA ASP A 175 -15.41 11.67 -16.51
C ASP A 175 -14.20 11.96 -15.61
N ASP A 176 -13.08 11.28 -15.86
CA ASP A 176 -11.86 11.44 -15.07
C ASP A 176 -11.16 12.78 -15.34
N ASN A 177 -10.69 13.44 -14.27
CA ASN A 177 -9.89 14.66 -14.32
C ASN A 177 -8.44 14.39 -13.87
N PRO A 178 -7.48 14.27 -14.80
CA PRO A 178 -6.09 13.95 -14.46
C PRO A 178 -5.37 15.09 -13.70
N SER A 179 -5.93 16.30 -13.68
CA SER A 179 -5.35 17.43 -12.93
C SER A 179 -5.77 17.45 -11.46
N SER A 180 -6.62 16.52 -11.01
CA SER A 180 -7.10 16.44 -9.63
C SER A 180 -6.61 15.15 -8.95
N PRO A 181 -6.07 15.22 -7.72
CA PRO A 181 -5.58 14.04 -6.99
C PRO A 181 -6.69 13.04 -6.63
N ILE A 182 -7.95 13.48 -6.66
CA ILE A 182 -9.14 12.65 -6.46
C ILE A 182 -10.06 12.65 -7.69
N GLY A 183 -9.49 12.95 -8.86
CA GLY A 183 -10.19 13.31 -10.08
C GLY A 183 -10.96 12.19 -10.79
N ARG A 184 -10.95 10.96 -10.26
CA ARG A 184 -11.73 9.86 -10.84
C ARG A 184 -13.23 10.22 -10.88
N GLY A 185 -13.85 10.10 -12.05
CA GLY A 185 -15.26 10.35 -12.30
C GLY A 185 -16.15 9.19 -11.84
N TRP A 186 -17.47 9.39 -11.83
CA TRP A 186 -18.40 8.34 -11.39
C TRP A 186 -18.42 7.16 -12.35
N LYS A 187 -18.24 7.37 -13.65
CA LYS A 187 -18.24 6.29 -14.64
C LYS A 187 -17.12 5.29 -14.39
N SER A 188 -15.91 5.79 -14.18
CA SER A 188 -14.73 4.98 -13.85
C SER A 188 -14.79 4.41 -12.44
N THR A 189 -15.36 5.15 -11.48
CA THR A 189 -15.53 4.67 -10.09
C THR A 189 -16.47 3.47 -10.03
N PHE A 190 -17.61 3.55 -10.73
CA PHE A 190 -18.64 2.52 -10.71
C PHE A 190 -18.58 1.57 -11.89
N LEU A 191 -17.59 1.71 -12.78
CA LEU A 191 -17.38 0.88 -13.98
C LEU A 191 -18.64 0.76 -14.87
N THR A 192 -19.33 1.87 -15.09
CA THR A 192 -20.56 1.92 -15.90
C THR A 192 -20.81 3.32 -16.46
N THR A 193 -21.52 3.42 -17.57
CA THR A 193 -22.05 4.68 -18.13
C THR A 193 -23.55 4.87 -17.85
N ASP A 194 -24.19 3.92 -17.19
CA ASP A 194 -25.60 3.97 -16.79
C ASP A 194 -25.74 4.47 -15.35
N LYS A 195 -26.49 5.56 -15.16
CA LYS A 195 -26.72 6.20 -13.86
C LYS A 195 -27.49 5.30 -12.88
N ALA A 196 -28.45 4.51 -13.34
CA ALA A 196 -29.23 3.61 -12.49
C ALA A 196 -28.34 2.48 -11.97
N ILE A 197 -27.49 1.91 -12.83
CA ILE A 197 -26.51 0.89 -12.43
C ILE A 197 -25.49 1.50 -11.45
N ALA A 198 -25.01 2.72 -11.70
CA ALA A 198 -24.08 3.40 -10.80
C ALA A 198 -24.68 3.62 -9.40
N GLN A 199 -25.94 4.07 -9.32
CA GLN A 199 -26.67 4.22 -8.05
C GLN A 199 -26.83 2.90 -7.31
N GLN A 200 -27.13 1.81 -8.02
CA GLN A 200 -27.20 0.48 -7.40
C GLN A 200 -25.83 0.08 -6.81
N ARG A 201 -24.75 0.26 -7.57
CA ARG A 201 -23.38 -0.07 -7.13
C ARG A 201 -22.91 0.81 -5.96
N LEU A 202 -23.30 2.09 -5.93
CA LEU A 202 -22.99 3.02 -4.83
C LEU A 202 -23.40 2.46 -3.47
N LEU A 203 -24.59 1.85 -3.39
CA LEU A 203 -25.13 1.27 -2.15
C LEU A 203 -24.30 0.09 -1.64
N PHE A 204 -23.55 -0.60 -2.52
CA PHE A 204 -22.69 -1.73 -2.13
C PHE A 204 -21.25 -1.31 -1.78
N VAL A 205 -20.80 -0.12 -2.20
CA VAL A 205 -19.40 0.30 -2.06
C VAL A 205 -19.18 1.22 -0.85
N PHE A 206 -20.14 2.08 -0.48
CA PHE A 206 -19.89 3.18 0.48
C PHE A 206 -20.87 3.28 1.65
N PHE A 207 -21.79 2.32 1.83
CA PHE A 207 -22.74 2.31 2.96
C PHE A 207 -22.51 1.09 3.85
N PHE A 208 -21.79 1.29 4.97
CA PHE A 208 -21.71 0.37 6.11
C PHE A 208 -21.73 1.16 7.41
#